data_AF-A0A319C2G8-F1
#
_entry.id   AF-A0A319C2G8-F1
#
_cell.length_a   1.000
_cell.length_b   1.000
_cell.length_c   1.000
_cell.angle_alpha   90.00
_cell.angle_beta   90.00
_cell.angle_gamma   90.00
#
_symmetry.space_group_name_H-M   'P 1'
#
loop_
_entity.id
_entity.type
_entity.pdbx_description
1 polymer ?
#
loop_
_entity_poly.entity_id
_entity_poly.type
_entity_poly.pdbx_seq_one_letter_code
_entity_poly.pdbx_strand_id
1 'polypeptide(L)'
;MDPGSSLDYNTLHHIRKPDIPYANIGSYFTVREHFPPPPRDTLNIRLSKLEQERRMTTDILTRCIDNNPVSGEMGTLQLTLRTLNVLQVRDSSTSQVVLVKIIKGHLANVRVVAKFYDPLYYNHQRSILDPFLCVEEEYTRETAAYQHLHKHGLSDYIPQFCGSYSLDMPVPDRGIRQVRLILVEFMSGSSMNRLRPGRIAVETRQHILEQIVRAESRFYAVGLQHKDLYRRNIMVEGIINNDPTCRPYITIIDFGRAYIGHPTREYRWSHEDRLLPIYISPIIRWYCGSVSKKNDFIDWCDWEWKDWLRKTFAKDDHQPYHSTDGQRDPRRCSWA
;
A
#
# COMPACT_ATOMS: atom_id res chain seq x y z
N MET A 1 15.57 30.07 9.73
CA MET A 1 15.91 29.84 8.31
C MET A 1 17.29 29.22 8.31
N ASP A 2 17.40 27.99 7.84
CA ASP A 2 18.67 27.31 7.65
C ASP A 2 18.81 27.01 6.15
N PRO A 3 19.60 27.79 5.40
CA PRO A 3 19.75 27.63 3.96
C PRO A 3 20.97 26.75 3.69
N GLY A 4 20.78 25.43 3.80
CA GLY A 4 21.83 24.44 3.54
C GLY A 4 21.26 23.23 2.82
N SER A 5 21.50 23.14 1.52
CA SER A 5 20.91 22.20 0.58
C SER A 5 20.94 20.73 1.03
N SER A 6 19.76 20.13 1.18
CA SER A 6 19.55 18.67 1.14
C SER A 6 19.85 18.15 -0.27
N LEU A 7 21.13 18.11 -0.64
CA LEU A 7 21.55 17.49 -1.88
C LEU A 7 21.64 15.99 -1.70
N ASP A 8 20.95 15.34 -2.61
CA ASP A 8 20.61 13.95 -2.74
C ASP A 8 21.80 13.14 -3.32
N TYR A 9 22.73 12.81 -2.43
CA TYR A 9 23.96 12.09 -2.80
C TYR A 9 23.75 10.57 -2.79
N ASN A 10 24.35 9.90 -3.77
CA ASN A 10 24.80 8.53 -3.63
C ASN A 10 25.87 8.52 -2.52
N THR A 11 25.44 8.26 -1.28
CA THR A 11 26.10 8.72 -0.05
C THR A 11 27.54 8.27 0.17
N LEU A 12 28.05 7.32 -0.61
CA LEU A 12 29.44 6.85 -0.53
C LEU A 12 30.35 7.40 -1.63
N HIS A 13 29.79 7.96 -2.71
CA HIS A 13 30.56 8.40 -3.88
C HIS A 13 30.50 9.91 -4.13
N HIS A 14 29.73 10.67 -3.34
CA HIS A 14 29.47 12.12 -3.56
C HIS A 14 28.93 12.46 -4.97
N ILE A 15 28.39 11.46 -5.68
CA ILE A 15 27.74 11.63 -6.98
C ILE A 15 26.26 11.94 -6.73
N ARG A 16 25.74 13.00 -7.34
CA ARG A 16 24.30 13.32 -7.29
C ARG A 16 23.52 12.30 -8.11
N LYS A 17 22.34 11.91 -7.63
CA LYS A 17 21.40 11.13 -8.44
C LYS A 17 20.94 11.96 -9.65
N PRO A 18 20.66 11.34 -10.81
CA PRO A 18 20.00 12.01 -11.92
C PRO A 18 18.62 12.57 -11.50
N ASP A 19 18.16 13.64 -12.15
CA ASP A 19 16.84 14.21 -11.89
C ASP A 19 15.71 13.17 -12.07
N ILE A 20 14.67 13.25 -11.25
CA ILE A 20 13.55 12.29 -11.29
C ILE A 20 12.73 12.50 -12.56
N PRO A 21 12.76 11.58 -13.55
CA PRO A 21 12.16 11.80 -14.87
C PRO A 21 10.64 11.93 -14.81
N TYR A 22 10.01 11.36 -13.78
CA TYR A 22 8.57 11.39 -13.55
C TYR A 22 8.06 12.74 -13.02
N ALA A 23 8.95 13.61 -12.53
CA ALA A 23 8.57 14.94 -12.02
C ALA A 23 8.16 15.91 -13.13
N ASN A 24 8.61 15.67 -14.36
CA ASN A 24 8.36 16.54 -15.50
C ASN A 24 6.97 16.27 -16.10
N ILE A 25 6.08 17.28 -16.03
CA ILE A 25 4.75 17.21 -16.63
C ILE A 25 4.88 17.26 -18.17
N GLY A 26 4.15 16.38 -18.85
CA GLY A 26 4.21 16.24 -20.31
C GLY A 26 5.24 15.23 -20.81
N SER A 27 6.03 14.61 -19.93
CA SER A 27 6.91 13.49 -20.25
C SER A 27 6.13 12.29 -20.77
N TYR A 28 6.76 11.53 -21.67
CA TYR A 28 6.20 10.32 -22.27
C TYR A 28 6.95 9.08 -21.82
N PHE A 29 6.22 8.01 -21.53
CA PHE A 29 6.78 6.70 -21.18
C PHE A 29 6.08 5.61 -21.97
N THR A 30 6.83 4.78 -22.68
CA THR A 30 6.30 3.57 -23.31
C THR A 30 6.54 2.39 -22.40
N VAL A 31 5.47 1.75 -21.96
CA VAL A 31 5.51 0.65 -21.00
C VAL A 31 4.93 -0.61 -21.64
N ARG A 32 5.50 -1.75 -21.29
CA ARG A 32 5.08 -3.07 -21.76
C ARG A 32 4.48 -3.87 -20.62
N GLU A 33 3.38 -4.55 -20.87
CA GLU A 33 2.71 -5.38 -19.87
C GLU A 33 3.68 -6.41 -19.27
N HIS A 34 3.58 -6.59 -17.96
CA HIS A 34 4.43 -7.50 -17.21
C HIS A 34 3.62 -8.19 -16.12
N PHE A 35 3.73 -9.50 -16.07
CA PHE A 35 3.12 -10.35 -15.05
C PHE A 35 4.21 -10.74 -14.04
N PRO A 36 4.17 -10.17 -12.83
CA PRO A 36 5.16 -10.50 -11.81
C PRO A 36 5.08 -11.97 -11.40
N PRO A 37 6.19 -12.57 -10.95
CA PRO A 37 6.13 -13.83 -10.23
C PRO A 37 5.31 -13.67 -8.93
N PRO A 38 4.84 -14.78 -8.33
CA PRO A 38 4.20 -14.74 -7.02
C PRO A 38 5.08 -14.04 -5.97
N PRO A 39 4.49 -13.28 -5.03
CA PRO A 39 5.24 -12.67 -3.92
C PRO A 39 6.01 -13.71 -3.11
N ARG A 40 7.15 -13.32 -2.54
CA ARG A 40 7.97 -14.23 -1.73
C ARG A 40 7.36 -14.43 -0.35
N ASP A 41 7.34 -15.68 0.11
CA ASP A 41 6.84 -16.01 1.46
C ASP A 41 7.74 -15.46 2.59
N THR A 42 9.04 -15.32 2.33
CA THR A 42 10.02 -14.85 3.33
C THR A 42 10.64 -13.51 2.97
N LEU A 43 10.53 -12.56 3.90
CA LEU A 43 11.06 -11.19 3.83
C LEU A 43 12.57 -11.14 4.08
N ASN A 44 13.38 -11.84 3.27
CA ASN A 44 14.82 -11.60 3.28
C ASN A 44 15.20 -10.47 2.31
N ILE A 45 14.80 -9.25 2.68
CA ILE A 45 15.16 -8.00 1.99
C ILE A 45 16.43 -7.37 2.57
N ARG A 46 17.23 -8.14 3.32
CA ARG A 46 18.46 -7.65 3.93
C ARG A 46 19.52 -7.45 2.85
N LEU A 47 20.30 -6.39 3.01
CA LEU A 47 21.44 -6.12 2.16
C LEU A 47 22.43 -7.28 2.24
N SER A 48 22.76 -7.87 1.09
CA SER A 48 23.79 -8.92 1.01
C SER A 48 25.19 -8.33 1.21
N LYS A 49 26.17 -9.16 1.60
CA LYS A 49 27.58 -8.72 1.71
C LYS A 49 28.11 -8.18 0.37
N LEU A 50 27.78 -8.86 -0.72
CA LEU A 50 28.16 -8.44 -2.06
C LEU A 50 27.56 -7.06 -2.41
N GLU A 51 26.27 -6.85 -2.14
CA GLU A 51 25.64 -5.57 -2.45
C GLU A 51 26.10 -4.46 -1.50
N GLN A 52 26.51 -4.79 -0.28
CA GLN A 52 27.18 -3.88 0.65
C GLN A 52 28.55 -3.43 0.12
N GLU A 53 29.35 -4.35 -0.43
CA GLU A 53 30.64 -4.03 -1.07
C GLU A 53 30.41 -3.15 -2.31
N ARG A 54 29.46 -3.51 -3.18
CA ARG A 54 29.11 -2.73 -4.37
C ARG A 54 28.63 -1.32 -4.02
N ARG A 55 27.92 -1.14 -2.90
CA ARG A 55 27.55 0.18 -2.38
C ARG A 55 28.75 1.10 -2.14
N MET A 56 29.91 0.55 -1.79
CA MET A 56 31.13 1.32 -1.51
C MET A 56 32.00 1.52 -2.75
N THR A 57 31.85 0.68 -3.79
CA THR A 57 32.75 0.67 -4.95
C THR A 57 32.09 1.12 -6.25
N THR A 58 30.76 1.08 -6.33
CA THR A 58 29.99 1.27 -7.57
C THR A 58 28.90 2.33 -7.39
N ASP A 59 28.81 3.26 -8.35
CA ASP A 59 27.78 4.28 -8.30
C ASP A 59 26.35 3.71 -8.42
N ILE A 60 25.36 4.40 -7.85
CA ILE A 60 23.99 3.89 -7.76
C ILE A 60 23.33 3.70 -9.13
N LEU A 61 23.64 4.56 -10.11
CA LEU A 61 23.06 4.45 -11.43
C LEU A 61 23.56 3.18 -12.13
N THR A 62 24.86 2.91 -12.05
CA THR A 62 25.46 1.67 -12.54
C THR A 62 24.87 0.45 -11.82
N ARG A 63 24.73 0.50 -10.48
CA ARG A 63 24.05 -0.57 -9.73
C ARG A 63 22.60 -0.80 -10.16
N CYS A 64 21.87 0.24 -10.58
CA CYS A 64 20.50 0.10 -11.10
C CYS A 64 20.42 -0.50 -12.51
N ILE A 65 21.47 -0.33 -13.32
CA ILE A 65 21.58 -0.95 -14.64
C ILE A 65 21.92 -2.44 -14.48
N ASP A 66 22.83 -2.74 -13.56
CA ASP A 66 23.29 -4.12 -13.31
C ASP A 66 22.27 -4.97 -12.55
N ASN A 67 21.46 -4.35 -11.67
CA ASN A 67 20.42 -5.04 -10.89
C ASN A 67 19.05 -4.85 -11.52
N ASN A 68 18.81 -5.52 -12.64
CA ASN A 68 17.47 -5.55 -13.22
C ASN A 68 16.48 -6.27 -12.28
N PRO A 69 15.22 -5.80 -12.18
CA PRO A 69 14.19 -6.46 -11.39
C PRO A 69 14.01 -7.91 -11.84
N VAL A 70 13.59 -8.79 -10.91
CA VAL A 70 13.36 -10.20 -11.24
C VAL A 70 12.49 -10.36 -12.48
N SER A 71 12.87 -11.33 -13.30
CA SER A 71 12.15 -11.75 -14.48
C SER A 71 10.78 -12.30 -14.08
N GLY A 72 9.72 -11.63 -14.50
CA GLY A 72 8.39 -12.22 -14.64
C GLY A 72 8.11 -12.55 -16.11
N GLU A 73 6.85 -12.69 -16.46
CA GLU A 73 6.42 -12.90 -17.84
C GLU A 73 6.10 -11.55 -18.50
N MET A 74 6.70 -11.30 -19.67
CA MET A 74 6.43 -10.08 -20.42
C MET A 74 5.24 -10.29 -21.37
N GLY A 75 4.17 -9.54 -21.17
CA GLY A 75 3.01 -9.53 -22.06
C GLY A 75 3.31 -8.92 -23.43
N THR A 76 2.31 -8.89 -24.30
CA THR A 76 2.41 -8.32 -25.65
C THR A 76 1.87 -6.90 -25.74
N LEU A 77 1.05 -6.50 -24.75
CA LEU A 77 0.41 -5.19 -24.73
C LEU A 77 1.43 -4.10 -24.38
N GLN A 78 1.33 -2.97 -25.09
CA GLN A 78 2.11 -1.77 -24.83
C GLN A 78 1.20 -0.56 -24.68
N LEU A 79 1.58 0.33 -23.78
CA LEU A 79 0.92 1.61 -23.55
C LEU A 79 1.93 2.75 -23.68
N THR A 80 1.49 3.89 -24.21
CA THR A 80 2.25 5.14 -24.12
C THR A 80 1.54 6.07 -23.15
N LEU A 81 2.21 6.40 -22.05
CA LEU A 81 1.73 7.26 -20.98
C LEU A 81 2.25 8.68 -21.20
N ARG A 82 1.44 9.68 -20.86
CA ARG A 82 1.85 11.08 -20.74
C ARG A 82 1.60 11.57 -19.32
N THR A 83 2.59 12.12 -18.65
CA THR A 83 2.43 12.69 -17.30
C THR A 83 1.55 13.94 -17.34
N LEU A 84 0.59 14.01 -16.43
CA LEU A 84 -0.33 15.14 -16.28
C LEU A 84 -0.09 15.91 -14.98
N ASN A 85 0.15 15.20 -13.88
CA ASN A 85 0.36 15.81 -12.57
C ASN A 85 1.23 14.93 -11.67
N VAL A 86 1.96 15.56 -10.76
CA VAL A 86 2.74 14.90 -9.73
C VAL A 86 1.88 14.70 -8.49
N LEU A 87 1.69 13.45 -8.07
CA LEU A 87 0.94 13.12 -6.85
C LEU A 87 1.90 12.92 -5.67
N GLN A 88 2.98 12.17 -5.90
CA GLN A 88 4.06 11.95 -4.94
C GLN A 88 5.34 11.59 -5.71
N VAL A 89 6.18 12.58 -5.99
CA VAL A 89 7.50 12.35 -6.58
C VAL A 89 8.54 13.01 -5.69
N ARG A 90 9.44 12.18 -5.12
CA ARG A 90 10.48 12.63 -4.22
C ARG A 90 11.57 11.57 -4.13
N ASP A 91 12.80 12.02 -3.93
CA ASP A 91 13.84 11.11 -3.49
C ASP A 91 13.55 10.51 -2.10
N SER A 92 14.17 9.37 -1.86
CA SER A 92 14.04 8.58 -0.64
C SER A 92 12.60 8.11 -0.41
N SER A 93 11.81 8.09 -1.48
CA SER A 93 10.48 7.48 -1.55
C SER A 93 10.61 6.05 -2.05
N THR A 94 9.75 5.15 -1.57
CA THR A 94 9.76 3.76 -2.04
C THR A 94 9.18 3.61 -3.44
N SER A 95 8.39 4.59 -3.89
CA SER A 95 7.81 4.66 -5.23
C SER A 95 7.56 6.11 -5.68
N GLN A 96 7.38 6.31 -6.98
CA GLN A 96 7.06 7.61 -7.58
C GLN A 96 5.66 7.54 -8.17
N VAL A 97 4.75 8.42 -7.73
CA VAL A 97 3.33 8.37 -8.06
C VAL A 97 2.94 9.61 -8.86
N VAL A 98 2.39 9.39 -10.05
CA VAL A 98 1.99 10.47 -10.97
C VAL A 98 0.65 10.15 -11.61
N LEU A 99 -0.14 11.19 -11.87
CA LEU A 99 -1.32 11.08 -12.71
C LEU A 99 -0.88 11.11 -14.18
N VAL A 100 -1.31 10.14 -14.96
CA VAL A 100 -0.99 10.03 -16.39
C VAL A 100 -2.25 9.93 -17.23
N LYS A 101 -2.14 10.32 -18.51
CA LYS A 101 -3.09 9.98 -19.56
C LYS A 101 -2.47 8.91 -20.44
N ILE A 102 -3.23 7.87 -20.75
CA ILE A 102 -2.83 6.87 -21.73
C ILE A 102 -3.11 7.45 -23.13
N ILE A 103 -2.07 7.66 -23.92
CA ILE A 103 -2.14 8.28 -25.26
C ILE A 103 -2.23 7.22 -26.35
N LYS A 104 -1.61 6.04 -26.16
CA LYS A 104 -1.64 4.91 -27.11
C LYS A 104 -1.80 3.59 -26.36
N GLY A 105 -2.43 2.62 -27.02
CA GLY A 105 -2.67 1.25 -26.52
C GLY A 105 -4.14 0.98 -26.22
N HIS A 106 -4.43 -0.19 -25.65
CA HIS A 106 -5.81 -0.70 -25.46
C HIS A 106 -6.66 0.12 -24.47
N LEU A 107 -6.03 0.91 -23.60
CA LEU A 107 -6.68 1.81 -22.64
C LEU A 107 -6.55 3.30 -23.04
N ALA A 108 -6.45 3.59 -24.34
CA ALA A 108 -6.26 4.96 -24.82
C ALA A 108 -7.36 5.93 -24.29
N ASN A 109 -6.95 7.17 -24.01
CA ASN A 109 -7.75 8.26 -23.46
C ASN A 109 -8.19 8.14 -21.99
N VAL A 110 -7.82 7.06 -21.29
CA VAL A 110 -8.08 6.93 -19.85
C VAL A 110 -7.04 7.71 -19.04
N ARG A 111 -7.48 8.32 -17.93
CA ARG A 111 -6.60 8.92 -16.91
C ARG A 111 -6.44 7.92 -15.76
N VAL A 112 -5.19 7.63 -15.42
CA VAL A 112 -4.85 6.63 -14.38
C VAL A 112 -3.70 7.14 -13.53
N VAL A 113 -3.57 6.60 -12.33
CA VAL A 113 -2.38 6.79 -11.50
C VAL A 113 -1.35 5.75 -11.91
N ALA A 114 -0.14 6.22 -12.24
CA ALA A 114 1.02 5.37 -12.42
C ALA A 114 1.91 5.45 -11.17
N LYS A 115 2.22 4.29 -10.59
CA LYS A 115 3.14 4.14 -9.46
C LYS A 115 4.38 3.38 -9.94
N PHE A 116 5.51 4.08 -10.02
CA PHE A 116 6.81 3.58 -10.47
C PHE A 116 7.64 3.11 -9.28
N TYR A 117 8.17 1.90 -9.37
CA TYR A 117 9.03 1.28 -8.36
C TYR A 117 10.47 1.37 -8.85
N ASP A 118 11.05 2.56 -8.68
CA ASP A 118 12.36 2.91 -9.20
C ASP A 118 13.42 2.88 -8.08
N PRO A 119 14.32 1.87 -8.04
CA PRO A 119 15.28 1.72 -6.96
C PRO A 119 16.31 2.86 -6.92
N LEU A 120 16.51 3.61 -8.02
CA LEU A 120 17.44 4.74 -8.07
C LEU A 120 17.07 5.82 -7.04
N TYR A 121 15.77 6.06 -6.86
CA TYR A 121 15.23 7.10 -5.97
C TYR A 121 14.81 6.58 -4.60
N TYR A 122 15.15 5.33 -4.29
CA TYR A 122 14.95 4.77 -2.96
C TYR A 122 15.94 5.39 -1.95
N ASN A 123 15.67 5.23 -0.66
CA ASN A 123 16.58 5.65 0.39
C ASN A 123 17.80 4.70 0.48
N HIS A 124 18.93 5.15 -0.05
CA HIS A 124 20.20 4.40 -0.01
C HIS A 124 21.04 4.61 1.25
N GLN A 125 20.62 5.49 2.16
CA GLN A 125 21.32 5.75 3.42
C GLN A 125 21.10 4.63 4.45
N ARG A 126 19.98 3.90 4.34
CA ARG A 126 19.66 2.79 5.25
C ARG A 126 20.56 1.59 4.93
N SER A 127 21.45 1.26 5.86
CA SER A 127 22.48 0.23 5.67
C SER A 127 21.97 -1.22 5.73
N ILE A 128 20.77 -1.46 6.24
CA ILE A 128 20.29 -2.82 6.56
C ILE A 128 19.45 -3.42 5.43
N LEU A 129 18.72 -2.60 4.68
CA LEU A 129 17.79 -3.05 3.65
C LEU A 129 18.40 -2.91 2.26
N ASP A 130 18.12 -3.89 1.41
CA ASP A 130 18.44 -3.86 -0.01
C ASP A 130 17.32 -3.10 -0.76
N PRO A 131 17.60 -1.91 -1.33
CA PRO A 131 16.61 -1.14 -2.06
C PRO A 131 16.03 -1.86 -3.27
N PHE A 132 16.81 -2.68 -3.97
CA PHE A 132 16.37 -3.41 -5.17
C PHE A 132 15.32 -4.46 -4.79
N LEU A 133 15.59 -5.22 -3.73
CA LEU A 133 14.64 -6.19 -3.20
C LEU A 133 13.41 -5.52 -2.57
N CYS A 134 13.57 -4.35 -1.94
CA CYS A 134 12.43 -3.62 -1.35
C CYS A 134 11.43 -3.19 -2.41
N VAL A 135 11.89 -2.55 -3.49
CA VAL A 135 10.98 -2.07 -4.55
C VAL A 135 10.34 -3.23 -5.32
N GLU A 136 11.08 -4.33 -5.51
CA GLU A 136 10.56 -5.55 -6.11
C GLU A 136 9.45 -6.18 -5.25
N GLU A 137 9.68 -6.28 -3.95
CA GLU A 137 8.71 -6.84 -3.02
C GLU A 137 7.43 -5.98 -2.93
N GLU A 138 7.57 -4.65 -2.89
CA GLU A 138 6.41 -3.76 -2.90
C GLU A 138 5.60 -3.88 -4.19
N TYR A 139 6.27 -3.95 -5.34
CA TYR A 139 5.62 -4.11 -6.65
C TYR A 139 4.85 -5.44 -6.77
N THR A 140 5.50 -6.55 -6.42
CA THR A 140 4.93 -7.90 -6.53
C THR A 140 3.74 -8.08 -5.59
N ARG A 141 3.87 -7.64 -4.32
CA ARG A 141 2.79 -7.69 -3.33
C ARG A 141 1.59 -6.85 -3.71
N GLU A 142 1.83 -5.62 -4.16
CA GLU A 142 0.73 -4.72 -4.50
C GLU A 142 -0.05 -5.23 -5.71
N THR A 143 0.66 -5.74 -6.73
CA THR A 143 0.04 -6.38 -7.89
C THR A 143 -0.81 -7.58 -7.47
N ALA A 144 -0.24 -8.49 -6.67
CA ALA A 144 -0.94 -9.68 -6.19
C ALA A 144 -2.15 -9.32 -5.33
N ALA A 145 -2.05 -8.30 -4.47
CA ALA A 145 -3.12 -7.83 -3.61
C ALA A 145 -4.32 -7.32 -4.42
N TYR A 146 -4.09 -6.46 -5.41
CA TYR A 146 -5.17 -5.98 -6.28
C TYR A 146 -5.85 -7.12 -7.02
N GLN A 147 -5.08 -8.00 -7.65
CA GLN A 147 -5.62 -9.17 -8.37
C GLN A 147 -6.45 -10.07 -7.44
N HIS A 148 -5.95 -10.34 -6.24
CA HIS A 148 -6.61 -11.16 -5.24
C HIS A 148 -7.95 -10.56 -4.80
N LEU A 149 -7.97 -9.27 -4.45
CA LEU A 149 -9.18 -8.58 -4.01
C LEU A 149 -10.24 -8.46 -5.11
N HIS A 150 -9.83 -8.19 -6.36
CA HIS A 150 -10.74 -8.22 -7.51
C HIS A 150 -11.33 -9.62 -7.72
N LYS A 151 -10.51 -10.66 -7.68
CA LYS A 151 -10.98 -12.07 -7.80
C LYS A 151 -12.01 -12.45 -6.75
N HIS A 152 -11.91 -11.88 -5.56
CA HIS A 152 -12.84 -12.09 -4.45
C HIS A 152 -14.02 -11.11 -4.40
N GLY A 153 -14.22 -10.28 -5.43
CA GLY A 153 -15.37 -9.37 -5.53
C GLY A 153 -15.34 -8.20 -4.54
N LEU A 154 -14.15 -7.75 -4.14
CA LEU A 154 -13.96 -6.66 -3.17
C LEU A 154 -13.59 -5.32 -3.82
N SER A 155 -13.97 -5.15 -5.09
CA SER A 155 -13.69 -3.97 -5.90
C SER A 155 -14.31 -2.69 -5.35
N ASP A 156 -15.38 -2.78 -4.56
CA ASP A 156 -16.03 -1.61 -3.93
C ASP A 156 -15.11 -0.85 -2.95
N TYR A 157 -14.03 -1.47 -2.47
CA TYR A 157 -13.13 -0.89 -1.47
C TYR A 157 -11.74 -0.52 -2.01
N ILE A 158 -11.47 -0.79 -3.29
CA ILE A 158 -10.14 -0.59 -3.91
C ILE A 158 -10.29 0.08 -5.27
N PRO A 159 -9.28 0.83 -5.74
CA PRO A 159 -9.31 1.36 -7.10
C PRO A 159 -9.33 0.23 -8.13
N GLN A 160 -9.88 0.50 -9.32
CA GLN A 160 -9.76 -0.42 -10.44
C GLN A 160 -8.27 -0.63 -10.80
N PHE A 161 -7.83 -1.88 -10.78
CA PHE A 161 -6.50 -2.27 -11.23
C PHE A 161 -6.45 -2.32 -12.77
N CYS A 162 -5.58 -1.50 -13.37
CA CYS A 162 -5.43 -1.39 -14.83
C CYS A 162 -4.24 -2.20 -15.37
N GLY A 163 -3.54 -2.92 -14.49
CA GLY A 163 -2.45 -3.82 -14.84
C GLY A 163 -1.09 -3.39 -14.31
N SER A 164 -0.12 -4.27 -14.55
CA SER A 164 1.27 -4.15 -14.16
C SER A 164 2.17 -4.14 -15.40
N TYR A 165 3.20 -3.31 -15.38
CA TYR A 165 4.00 -3.00 -16.56
C TYR A 165 5.49 -2.86 -16.22
N SER A 166 6.31 -2.92 -17.26
CA SER A 166 7.74 -2.63 -17.24
C SER A 166 8.05 -1.46 -18.16
N LEU A 167 8.99 -0.62 -17.72
CA LEU A 167 9.54 0.49 -18.46
C LEU A 167 11.04 0.26 -18.63
N ASP A 168 11.51 0.24 -19.87
CA ASP A 168 12.93 0.29 -20.17
C ASP A 168 13.36 1.76 -20.23
N MET A 169 14.28 2.16 -19.35
CA MET A 169 14.80 3.52 -19.30
C MET A 169 16.25 3.56 -19.82
N PRO A 170 16.48 4.08 -21.04
CA PRO A 170 17.82 4.25 -21.56
C PRO A 170 18.62 5.22 -20.70
N VAL A 171 19.87 4.83 -20.42
CA VAL A 171 20.88 5.67 -19.77
C VAL A 171 21.98 5.90 -20.79
N PRO A 172 22.20 7.15 -21.24
CA PRO A 172 23.21 7.46 -22.26
C PRO A 172 24.56 6.84 -21.93
N ASP A 173 25.14 6.13 -22.91
CA ASP A 173 26.46 5.49 -22.85
C ASP A 173 26.65 4.46 -21.72
N ARG A 174 25.59 4.03 -21.05
CA ARG A 174 25.66 3.06 -19.93
C ARG A 174 24.74 1.86 -20.06
N GLY A 175 23.64 1.96 -20.81
CA GLY A 175 22.74 0.84 -21.07
C GLY A 175 21.28 1.16 -20.78
N ILE A 176 20.54 0.19 -20.27
CA ILE A 176 19.11 0.30 -19.96
C ILE A 176 18.92 -0.09 -18.49
N ARG A 177 18.22 0.75 -17.72
CA ARG A 177 17.71 0.38 -16.40
C ARG A 177 16.23 0.05 -16.52
N GLN A 178 15.80 -1.09 -15.99
CA GLN A 178 14.39 -1.47 -16.01
C GLN A 178 13.66 -0.99 -14.76
N VAL A 179 12.45 -0.48 -14.94
CA VAL A 179 11.58 0.02 -13.86
C VAL A 179 10.23 -0.66 -13.94
N ARG A 180 9.75 -1.21 -12.82
CA ARG A 180 8.40 -1.77 -12.73
C ARG A 180 7.40 -0.69 -12.34
N LEU A 181 6.17 -0.83 -12.81
CA LEU A 181 5.08 0.05 -12.42
C LEU A 181 3.75 -0.67 -12.41
N ILE A 182 2.78 -0.10 -11.69
CA ILE A 182 1.37 -0.46 -11.81
C ILE A 182 0.56 0.75 -12.26
N LEU A 183 -0.56 0.48 -12.92
CA LEU A 183 -1.57 1.46 -13.27
C LEU A 183 -2.84 1.15 -12.48
N VAL A 184 -3.39 2.16 -11.80
CA VAL A 184 -4.65 2.05 -11.05
C VAL A 184 -5.53 3.27 -11.33
N GLU A 185 -6.82 3.12 -11.05
CA GLU A 185 -7.79 4.22 -11.14
C GLU A 185 -7.33 5.47 -10.37
N PHE A 186 -7.64 6.63 -10.94
CA PHE A 186 -7.47 7.90 -10.24
C PHE A 186 -8.69 8.23 -9.39
N MET A 187 -8.48 8.33 -8.07
CA MET A 187 -9.52 8.73 -7.13
C MET A 187 -9.59 10.26 -7.00
N SER A 188 -10.76 10.85 -7.22
CA SER A 188 -11.01 12.29 -7.03
C SER A 188 -11.13 12.70 -5.55
N GLY A 189 -11.29 11.73 -4.65
CA GLY A 189 -11.35 11.95 -3.21
C GLY A 189 -10.06 12.52 -2.60
N SER A 190 -10.13 12.88 -1.33
CA SER A 190 -8.98 13.33 -0.54
C SER A 190 -8.46 12.22 0.37
N SER A 191 -7.14 12.11 0.50
CA SER A 191 -6.54 11.26 1.54
C SER A 191 -7.06 11.69 2.92
N MET A 192 -7.43 10.73 3.76
CA MET A 192 -7.96 10.96 5.10
C MET A 192 -6.96 11.73 5.98
N ASN A 193 -5.66 11.62 5.72
CA ASN A 193 -4.63 12.40 6.41
C ASN A 193 -4.70 13.92 6.13
N ARG A 194 -5.35 14.34 5.04
CA ARG A 194 -5.53 15.76 4.69
C ARG A 194 -6.82 16.35 5.24
N LEU A 195 -7.70 15.51 5.77
CA LEU A 195 -8.99 15.92 6.30
C LEU A 195 -8.86 16.35 7.76
N ARG A 196 -9.71 17.29 8.17
CA ARG A 196 -9.78 17.76 9.55
C ARG A 196 -10.99 17.13 10.24
N PRO A 197 -10.82 16.15 11.15
CA PRO A 197 -11.93 15.45 11.76
C PRO A 197 -12.91 16.39 12.48
N GLY A 198 -12.42 17.48 13.09
CA GLY A 198 -13.26 18.49 13.75
C GLY A 198 -14.16 19.32 12.82
N ARG A 199 -14.09 19.14 11.49
CA ARG A 199 -15.02 19.76 10.51
C ARG A 199 -16.02 18.75 9.94
N ILE A 200 -15.97 17.51 10.40
CA ILE A 200 -16.78 16.41 9.92
C ILE A 200 -17.67 15.97 11.08
N ALA A 201 -18.98 15.92 10.82
CA ALA A 201 -19.96 15.45 11.80
C ALA A 201 -19.58 14.06 12.35
N VAL A 202 -19.90 13.79 13.61
CA VAL A 202 -19.55 12.55 14.31
C VAL A 202 -20.10 11.34 13.54
N GLU A 203 -21.36 11.43 13.11
CA GLU A 203 -22.07 10.38 12.35
C GLU A 203 -21.37 10.07 11.03
N THR A 204 -20.85 11.09 10.36
CA THR A 204 -20.11 10.95 9.10
C THR A 204 -18.73 10.33 9.35
N ARG A 205 -18.04 10.67 10.44
CA ARG A 205 -16.79 9.99 10.85
C ARG A 205 -17.04 8.53 11.22
N GLN A 206 -18.10 8.24 11.95
CA GLN A 206 -18.54 6.88 12.27
C GLN A 206 -18.80 6.08 10.99
N HIS A 207 -19.48 6.68 10.01
CA HIS A 207 -19.73 6.02 8.73
C HIS A 207 -18.45 5.69 7.95
N ILE A 208 -17.47 6.61 7.92
CA ILE A 208 -16.14 6.35 7.32
C ILE A 208 -15.46 5.19 8.05
N LEU A 209 -15.40 5.21 9.38
CA LEU A 209 -14.76 4.17 10.17
C LEU A 209 -15.47 2.82 10.07
N GLU A 210 -16.80 2.82 9.93
CA GLU A 210 -17.57 1.60 9.66
C GLU A 210 -17.13 0.95 8.35
N GLN A 211 -17.00 1.74 7.27
CA GLN A 211 -16.52 1.23 5.99
C GLN A 211 -15.09 0.68 6.09
N ILE A 212 -14.19 1.36 6.82
CA ILE A 212 -12.80 0.90 7.02
C ILE A 212 -12.77 -0.46 7.75
N VAL A 213 -13.55 -0.59 8.82
CA VAL A 213 -13.67 -1.84 9.60
C VAL A 213 -14.24 -2.95 8.71
N ARG A 214 -15.34 -2.69 7.99
CA ARG A 214 -15.94 -3.65 7.06
C ARG A 214 -14.97 -4.10 5.96
N ALA A 215 -14.28 -3.16 5.32
CA ALA A 215 -13.34 -3.44 4.25
C ALA A 215 -12.18 -4.31 4.73
N GLU A 216 -11.52 -3.93 5.84
CA GLU A 216 -10.39 -4.73 6.32
C GLU A 216 -10.80 -6.10 6.86
N SER A 217 -11.95 -6.20 7.51
CA SER A 217 -12.49 -7.50 7.93
C SER A 217 -12.77 -8.41 6.72
N ARG A 218 -13.27 -7.86 5.61
CA ARG A 218 -13.45 -8.61 4.35
C ARG A 218 -12.12 -8.98 3.69
N PHE A 219 -11.13 -8.08 3.70
CA PHE A 219 -9.78 -8.41 3.23
C PHE A 219 -9.20 -9.56 4.04
N TYR A 220 -9.33 -9.50 5.36
CA TYR A 220 -8.86 -10.54 6.26
C TYR A 220 -9.56 -11.89 6.01
N ALA A 221 -10.88 -11.87 5.79
CA ALA A 221 -11.67 -13.07 5.50
C ALA A 221 -11.19 -13.84 4.27
N VAL A 222 -10.62 -13.13 3.29
CA VAL A 222 -10.03 -13.72 2.08
C VAL A 222 -8.51 -13.95 2.22
N GLY A 223 -7.97 -13.89 3.44
CA GLY A 223 -6.57 -14.15 3.72
C GLY A 223 -5.62 -13.00 3.35
N LEU A 224 -6.12 -11.79 3.14
CA LEU A 224 -5.31 -10.60 2.86
C LEU A 224 -5.19 -9.70 4.08
N GLN A 225 -3.95 -9.33 4.41
CA GLN A 225 -3.65 -8.32 5.41
C GLN A 225 -2.94 -7.14 4.77
N HIS A 226 -3.49 -5.94 4.92
CA HIS A 226 -2.89 -4.74 4.31
C HIS A 226 -1.51 -4.38 4.89
N LYS A 227 -1.28 -4.64 6.19
CA LYS A 227 -0.06 -4.34 6.97
C LYS A 227 0.42 -2.87 6.97
N ASP A 228 -0.29 -1.97 6.28
CA ASP A 228 0.00 -0.53 6.23
C ASP A 228 -1.29 0.30 6.15
N LEU A 229 -2.34 -0.15 6.87
CA LEU A 229 -3.62 0.54 6.89
C LEU A 229 -3.55 1.76 7.82
N TYR A 230 -3.21 2.91 7.22
CA TYR A 230 -3.10 4.22 7.86
C TYR A 230 -3.97 5.24 7.11
N ARG A 231 -4.30 6.38 7.75
CA ARG A 231 -5.08 7.49 7.17
C ARG A 231 -4.55 7.97 5.82
N ARG A 232 -3.24 7.91 5.59
CA ARG A 232 -2.65 8.31 4.30
C ARG A 232 -3.10 7.42 3.14
N ASN A 233 -3.45 6.17 3.43
CA ASN A 233 -3.82 5.11 2.49
C ASN A 233 -5.34 4.90 2.39
N ILE A 234 -6.14 5.81 2.97
CA ILE A 234 -7.59 5.87 2.83
C ILE A 234 -7.94 7.13 2.04
N MET A 235 -8.52 6.97 0.86
CA MET A 235 -9.13 8.05 0.08
C MET A 235 -10.59 8.17 0.49
N VAL A 236 -11.08 9.40 0.66
CA VAL A 236 -12.48 9.67 1.01
C VAL A 236 -13.07 10.65 0.01
N GLU A 237 -14.20 10.30 -0.58
CA GLU A 237 -14.92 11.08 -1.58
C GLU A 237 -16.32 11.45 -1.11
N GLY A 238 -16.81 12.63 -1.52
CA GLY A 238 -18.18 13.07 -1.25
C GLY A 238 -18.40 13.64 0.16
N ILE A 239 -17.36 14.15 0.82
CA ILE A 239 -17.52 14.79 2.13
C ILE A 239 -18.21 16.14 2.00
N ILE A 240 -19.27 16.31 2.80
CA ILE A 240 -19.93 17.57 3.08
C ILE A 240 -19.66 17.93 4.54
N ASN A 241 -19.03 19.08 4.77
CA ASN A 241 -18.62 19.50 6.11
C ASN A 241 -19.82 19.69 7.03
N ASN A 242 -19.70 19.26 8.28
CA ASN A 242 -20.72 19.39 9.34
C ASN A 242 -22.11 18.82 8.99
N ASP A 243 -22.24 17.98 7.97
CA ASP A 243 -23.49 17.30 7.63
C ASP A 243 -23.49 15.88 8.23
N PRO A 244 -24.37 15.56 9.20
CA PRO A 244 -24.47 14.22 9.82
C PRO A 244 -25.16 13.18 8.90
N THR A 245 -25.85 13.63 7.86
CA THR A 245 -26.51 12.76 6.87
C THR A 245 -25.59 12.41 5.70
N CYS A 246 -24.44 13.07 5.59
CA CYS A 246 -23.42 12.79 4.59
C CYS A 246 -22.98 11.31 4.67
N ARG A 247 -22.91 10.65 3.51
CA ARG A 247 -22.44 9.25 3.37
C ARG A 247 -21.31 9.20 2.36
N PRO A 248 -20.09 9.66 2.73
CA PRO A 248 -18.95 9.61 1.85
C PRO A 248 -18.52 8.17 1.59
N TYR A 249 -17.85 7.93 0.47
CA TYR A 249 -17.29 6.62 0.12
C TYR A 249 -15.80 6.60 0.41
N ILE A 250 -15.30 5.43 0.84
CA ILE A 250 -13.86 5.22 1.02
C ILE A 250 -13.27 4.37 -0.10
N THR A 251 -11.99 4.56 -0.35
CA THR A 251 -11.18 3.65 -1.17
C THR A 251 -9.84 3.44 -0.49
N ILE A 252 -9.44 2.19 -0.33
CA ILE A 252 -8.18 1.79 0.30
C ILE A 252 -7.14 1.58 -0.80
N ILE A 253 -5.96 2.17 -0.62
CA ILE A 253 -4.87 2.17 -1.60
C ILE A 253 -3.55 1.73 -0.95
N ASP A 254 -2.50 1.56 -1.76
CA ASP A 254 -1.13 1.28 -1.32
C ASP A 254 -0.96 -0.09 -0.62
N PHE A 255 -1.06 -1.16 -1.42
CA PHE A 255 -0.91 -2.53 -0.95
C PHE A 255 0.53 -3.07 -1.03
N GLY A 256 1.55 -2.20 -1.16
CA GLY A 256 2.96 -2.62 -1.25
C GLY A 256 3.47 -3.43 -0.07
N ARG A 257 2.81 -3.30 1.09
CA ARG A 257 3.13 -4.09 2.30
C ARG A 257 2.18 -5.25 2.55
N ALA A 258 1.19 -5.44 1.69
CA ALA A 258 0.16 -6.45 1.89
C ALA A 258 0.76 -7.85 1.94
N TYR A 259 0.09 -8.71 2.69
CA TYR A 259 0.43 -10.12 2.81
C TYR A 259 -0.81 -10.94 2.45
N ILE A 260 -0.62 -11.89 1.52
CA ILE A 260 -1.65 -12.85 1.13
C ILE A 260 -1.23 -14.19 1.68
N GLY A 261 -2.14 -14.82 2.41
CA GLY A 261 -1.87 -16.06 3.10
C GLY A 261 -2.42 -16.00 4.51
N HIS A 262 -2.79 -17.16 5.03
CA HIS A 262 -3.17 -17.25 6.42
C HIS A 262 -1.94 -16.91 7.25
N PRO A 263 -2.03 -15.96 8.20
CA PRO A 263 -0.93 -15.77 9.12
C PRO A 263 -0.63 -17.14 9.71
N THR A 264 0.61 -17.61 9.57
CA THR A 264 1.16 -18.50 10.57
C THR A 264 1.05 -17.73 11.88
N ARG A 265 -0.07 -17.96 12.59
CA ARG A 265 -0.38 -17.61 13.97
C ARG A 265 0.60 -16.57 14.51
N GLU A 266 0.26 -15.29 14.36
CA GLU A 266 1.14 -14.21 14.82
C GLU A 266 1.60 -14.53 16.25
N TYR A 267 2.90 -14.45 16.53
CA TYR A 267 3.48 -14.88 17.80
C TYR A 267 2.86 -14.17 19.02
N ARG A 268 2.20 -13.03 18.78
CA ARG A 268 1.49 -12.18 19.75
C ARG A 268 0.09 -12.67 20.12
N TRP A 269 -0.47 -13.63 19.39
CA TRP A 269 -1.76 -14.20 19.69
C TRP A 269 -1.60 -15.23 20.82
N SER A 270 -2.46 -15.14 21.83
CA SER A 270 -2.52 -16.13 22.90
C SER A 270 -2.79 -17.52 22.31
N HIS A 271 -2.54 -18.60 23.06
CA HIS A 271 -2.86 -19.95 22.59
C HIS A 271 -4.34 -20.12 22.20
N GLU A 272 -5.24 -19.33 22.79
CA GLU A 272 -6.67 -19.33 22.49
C GLU A 272 -7.00 -18.59 21.19
N ASP A 273 -6.36 -17.43 20.93
CA ASP A 273 -6.51 -16.69 19.66
C ASP A 273 -6.04 -17.51 18.46
N ARG A 274 -5.08 -18.41 18.68
CA ARG A 274 -4.57 -19.35 17.66
C ARG A 274 -5.57 -20.44 17.26
N LEU A 275 -6.66 -20.59 18.01
CA LEU A 275 -7.76 -21.54 17.74
C LEU A 275 -8.94 -20.88 17.00
N LEU A 276 -8.90 -19.56 16.78
CA LEU A 276 -9.96 -18.86 16.06
C LEU A 276 -10.05 -19.32 14.59
N PRO A 277 -11.29 -19.43 14.04
CA PRO A 277 -11.49 -19.76 12.63
C PRO A 277 -10.86 -18.74 11.67
N ILE A 278 -10.78 -19.09 10.39
CA ILE A 278 -10.22 -18.25 9.31
C ILE A 278 -10.90 -16.86 9.27
N TYR A 279 -12.19 -16.81 9.59
CA TYR A 279 -12.91 -15.56 9.82
C TYR A 279 -12.96 -15.21 11.30
N ILE A 280 -12.65 -13.96 11.63
CA ILE A 280 -12.77 -13.39 12.97
C ILE A 280 -13.76 -12.24 12.86
N SER A 281 -14.73 -12.17 13.77
CA SER A 281 -15.72 -11.09 13.76
C SER A 281 -15.02 -9.72 13.83
N PRO A 282 -15.57 -8.66 13.20
CA PRO A 282 -14.98 -7.33 13.25
C PRO A 282 -14.76 -6.85 14.68
N ILE A 283 -15.64 -7.27 15.60
CA ILE A 283 -15.51 -7.03 17.04
C ILE A 283 -14.19 -7.63 17.52
N ILE A 284 -13.96 -8.95 17.44
CA ILE A 284 -12.72 -9.57 17.94
C ILE A 284 -11.49 -8.98 17.22
N ARG A 285 -11.56 -8.79 15.90
CA ARG A 285 -10.45 -8.30 15.07
C ARG A 285 -9.98 -6.89 15.46
N TRP A 286 -10.92 -5.98 15.75
CA TRP A 286 -10.64 -4.58 16.06
C TRP A 286 -10.73 -4.23 17.55
N TYR A 287 -11.20 -5.14 18.39
CA TYR A 287 -11.26 -5.02 19.85
C TYR A 287 -10.09 -5.71 20.56
N CYS A 288 -9.80 -6.97 20.23
CA CYS A 288 -8.78 -7.81 20.90
C CYS A 288 -7.52 -8.05 20.04
N GLY A 289 -7.61 -7.91 18.72
CA GLY A 289 -6.54 -8.31 17.80
C GLY A 289 -5.25 -7.48 17.90
N SER A 290 -4.18 -7.99 17.29
CA SER A 290 -2.84 -7.36 17.13
C SER A 290 -2.81 -6.04 16.36
N VAL A 291 -3.99 -5.53 16.02
CA VAL A 291 -4.22 -4.36 15.20
C VAL A 291 -4.08 -3.13 16.09
N SER A 292 -2.85 -2.64 16.27
CA SER A 292 -2.56 -1.36 16.94
C SER A 292 -3.02 -0.14 16.13
N LYS A 293 -4.10 -0.26 15.34
CA LYS A 293 -4.64 0.79 14.47
C LYS A 293 -5.42 1.85 15.24
N LYS A 294 -5.78 1.58 16.51
CA LYS A 294 -6.41 2.57 17.39
C LYS A 294 -5.59 3.86 17.44
N ASN A 295 -4.25 3.79 17.40
CA ASN A 295 -3.38 4.97 17.47
C ASN A 295 -3.47 5.88 16.23
N ASP A 296 -3.69 5.36 15.02
CA ASP A 296 -3.72 6.23 13.83
C ASP A 296 -5.12 6.83 13.57
N PHE A 297 -6.17 6.17 14.05
CA PHE A 297 -7.55 6.66 13.93
C PHE A 297 -8.07 7.31 15.21
N ILE A 298 -7.24 7.46 16.25
CA ILE A 298 -7.68 7.99 17.56
C ILE A 298 -8.27 9.40 17.43
N ASP A 299 -7.62 10.27 16.64
CA ASP A 299 -8.07 11.64 16.41
C ASP A 299 -9.41 11.74 15.66
N TRP A 300 -9.89 10.62 15.14
CA TRP A 300 -11.16 10.51 14.42
C TRP A 300 -12.28 9.95 15.30
N CYS A 301 -12.00 9.54 16.53
CA CYS A 301 -12.91 8.87 17.44
C CYS A 301 -12.96 9.58 18.79
N ASP A 302 -13.97 10.43 18.98
CA ASP A 302 -14.31 11.12 20.24
C ASP A 302 -15.52 10.45 20.95
N TRP A 303 -15.85 9.23 20.55
CA TRP A 303 -16.86 8.38 21.18
C TRP A 303 -16.23 7.10 21.76
N GLU A 304 -17.02 6.37 22.56
CA GLU A 304 -16.63 5.07 23.09
C GLU A 304 -16.51 4.02 21.97
N TRP A 305 -15.29 3.88 21.42
CA TRP A 305 -14.96 2.96 20.31
C TRP A 305 -15.50 1.54 20.53
N LYS A 306 -15.34 1.03 21.76
CA LYS A 306 -15.69 -0.34 22.13
C LYS A 306 -17.20 -0.57 22.01
N ASP A 307 -17.98 0.35 22.57
CA ASP A 307 -19.43 0.26 22.56
C ASP A 307 -20.00 0.50 21.16
N TRP A 308 -19.43 1.46 20.43
CA TRP A 308 -19.78 1.70 19.03
C TRP A 308 -19.50 0.48 18.15
N LEU A 309 -18.34 -0.17 18.29
CA LEU A 309 -18.00 -1.37 17.52
C LEU A 309 -18.97 -2.52 17.81
N ARG A 310 -19.25 -2.78 19.10
CA ARG A 310 -20.23 -3.80 19.51
C ARG A 310 -21.62 -3.52 18.96
N LYS A 311 -22.09 -2.28 19.05
CA LYS A 311 -23.42 -1.88 18.56
C LYS A 311 -23.52 -1.99 17.04
N THR A 312 -22.50 -1.52 16.32
CA THR A 312 -22.50 -1.44 14.85
C THR A 312 -22.37 -2.82 14.21
N PHE A 313 -21.58 -3.70 14.83
CA PHE A 313 -21.26 -5.04 14.30
C PHE A 313 -21.91 -6.18 15.09
N ALA A 314 -22.92 -5.89 15.92
CA ALA A 314 -23.60 -6.89 16.77
C ALA A 314 -24.14 -8.09 15.97
N LYS A 315 -24.61 -7.85 14.74
CA LYS A 315 -25.15 -8.91 13.86
C LYS A 315 -24.07 -9.77 13.21
N ASP A 316 -22.84 -9.24 13.12
CA ASP A 316 -21.69 -9.95 12.57
C ASP A 316 -21.05 -10.91 13.61
N ASP A 317 -21.62 -10.97 14.82
CA ASP A 317 -21.22 -11.84 15.94
C ASP A 317 -21.91 -13.23 15.90
N HIS A 318 -22.77 -13.50 14.92
CA HIS A 318 -23.59 -14.72 14.84
C HIS A 318 -22.99 -15.89 14.03
N GLN A 319 -21.68 -15.89 13.75
CA GLN A 319 -21.01 -17.15 13.36
C GLN A 319 -20.47 -17.82 14.62
N PRO A 320 -20.97 -19.02 14.99
CA PRO A 320 -20.80 -19.56 16.32
C PRO A 320 -19.33 -19.86 16.59
N TYR A 321 -18.81 -19.20 17.63
CA TYR A 321 -17.79 -19.79 18.47
C TYR A 321 -18.41 -21.04 19.09
N HIS A 322 -18.21 -22.22 18.49
CA HIS A 322 -18.50 -23.48 19.16
C HIS A 322 -17.45 -23.67 20.26
N SER A 323 -17.62 -22.97 21.38
CA SER A 323 -17.08 -23.43 22.65
C SER A 323 -17.97 -24.59 23.08
N THR A 324 -17.58 -25.81 22.69
CA THR A 324 -17.96 -26.99 23.45
C THR A 324 -17.18 -26.92 24.75
N ASP A 325 -17.68 -26.13 25.69
CA ASP A 325 -17.60 -26.42 27.11
C ASP A 325 -18.52 -25.45 27.85
N GLY A 326 -19.56 -26.03 28.46
CA GLY A 326 -20.52 -25.31 29.26
C GLY A 326 -19.85 -24.64 30.46
N GLN A 327 -20.46 -23.54 30.88
CA GLN A 327 -20.16 -22.78 32.10
C GLN A 327 -18.79 -22.11 32.16
N ARG A 328 -18.74 -20.84 31.70
CA ARG A 328 -18.17 -19.75 32.51
C ARG A 328 -18.72 -18.39 32.08
N ASP A 329 -19.24 -17.68 33.07
CA ASP A 329 -19.74 -16.30 33.09
C ASP A 329 -18.79 -15.31 32.36
N PRO A 330 -19.27 -14.30 31.61
CA PRO A 330 -18.42 -13.30 30.93
C PRO A 330 -17.55 -12.43 31.86
N ARG A 331 -17.66 -12.61 33.18
CA ARG A 331 -16.83 -11.92 34.17
C ARG A 331 -15.44 -12.56 34.31
N ARG A 332 -14.51 -12.20 33.43
CA ARG A 332 -13.06 -12.00 33.71
C ARG A 332 -12.28 -11.64 32.44
N CYS A 333 -12.40 -10.40 32.01
CA CYS A 333 -11.26 -9.70 31.42
C CYS A 333 -10.97 -8.50 32.30
N SER A 334 -10.36 -8.77 33.46
CA SER A 334 -9.72 -7.76 34.30
C SER A 334 -8.25 -7.71 33.90
N TRP A 335 -7.83 -6.71 33.13
CA TRP A 335 -6.42 -6.33 33.04
C TRP A 335 -6.31 -4.82 32.87
N ALA A 336 -5.50 -4.24 33.76
CA ALA A 336 -5.17 -2.83 33.90
C ALA A 336 -4.35 -2.28 32.73
#